data_AF-A0AAW5QSK9-F1
#
_entry.id   AF-A0AAW5QSK9-F1
#
_cell.length_a   1.000
_cell.length_b   1.000
_cell.length_c   1.000
_cell.angle_alpha   90.00
_cell.angle_beta   90.00
_cell.angle_gamma   90.00
#
_symmetry.space_group_name_H-M   'P 1'
#
loop_
_entity.id
_entity.type
_entity.pdbx_description
1 polymer ?
#
loop_
_entity_poly.entity_id
_entity_poly.type
_entity_poly.pdbx_seq_one_letter_code
_entity_poly.pdbx_strand_id
1 'polypeptide(L)' 'ALPVFSLPAHRVSEIGYFCRVSDAAAYVIAAEHGGFDYRGLARQVASEMENPPVVVVAGEAEEFPALGSLRDREAAPITE' A
#
# COMPACT_ATOMS: atom_id res chain seq x y z
N ALA A 1 -4.74 -12.43 -6.66
CA ALA A 1 -3.89 -12.27 -5.46
C ALA A 1 -4.73 -12.50 -4.20
N LEU A 2 -4.16 -13.10 -3.15
CA LEU A 2 -4.79 -13.25 -1.84
C LEU A 2 -4.39 -12.06 -0.94
N PRO A 3 -5.33 -11.43 -0.22
CA PRO A 3 -4.98 -10.34 0.70
C PRO A 3 -4.10 -10.81 1.86
N VAL A 4 -3.11 -9.99 2.21
CA VAL A 4 -2.37 -10.11 3.47
C VAL A 4 -2.89 -9.04 4.43
N PHE A 5 -3.58 -9.47 5.49
CA PHE A 5 -4.14 -8.54 6.47
C PHE A 5 -3.09 -8.14 7.52
N SER A 6 -2.65 -6.89 7.47
CA SER A 6 -1.86 -6.25 8.53
C SER A 6 -2.74 -5.50 9.53
N LEU A 7 -2.25 -5.33 10.76
CA LEU A 7 -2.90 -4.48 11.76
C LEU A 7 -2.39 -3.03 11.70
N PRO A 8 -3.19 -2.03 12.11
CA PRO A 8 -2.77 -0.62 12.19
C PRO A 8 -1.53 -0.38 13.07
N ALA A 9 -1.24 -1.28 14.01
CA ALA A 9 -0.08 -1.18 14.90
C ALA A 9 1.25 -1.57 14.22
N HIS A 10 1.22 -2.28 13.08
CA HIS A 10 2.44 -2.69 12.38
C HIS A 10 3.20 -1.47 11.81
N ARG A 11 4.53 -1.59 11.77
CA ARG A 11 5.46 -0.53 11.33
C ARG A 11 6.38 -1.06 10.25
N VAL A 12 7.43 -0.30 9.95
CA VAL A 12 8.30 -0.51 8.78
C VAL A 12 8.84 -1.94 8.70
N SER A 13 9.26 -2.50 9.83
CA SER A 13 9.80 -3.86 9.91
C SER A 13 8.78 -4.92 9.51
N GLU A 14 7.59 -4.90 10.09
CA GLU A 14 6.56 -5.91 9.83
C GLU A 14 5.95 -5.73 8.44
N ILE A 15 5.63 -4.49 8.05
CA ILE A 15 5.04 -4.19 6.75
C ILE A 15 6.02 -4.53 5.63
N GLY A 16 7.30 -4.15 5.76
CA GLY A 16 8.33 -4.51 4.80
C GLY A 16 8.51 -6.02 4.69
N TYR A 17 8.45 -6.75 5.81
CA TYR A 17 8.49 -8.21 5.79
C TYR A 17 7.30 -8.81 5.03
N PHE A 18 6.07 -8.34 5.29
CA PHE A 18 4.89 -8.82 4.56
C PHE A 18 4.98 -8.53 3.07
N CYS A 19 5.40 -7.33 2.68
CA CYS A 19 5.52 -6.96 1.28
C CYS A 19 6.53 -7.86 0.55
N ARG A 20 7.68 -8.15 1.16
CA ARG A 20 8.71 -9.03 0.58
C ARG A 20 8.26 -10.48 0.48
N VAL A 21 7.70 -11.04 1.56
CA VAL A 21 7.36 -12.46 1.61
C VAL A 21 6.16 -12.80 0.73
N SER A 22 5.21 -11.86 0.60
CA SER A 22 4.02 -12.07 -0.25
C SER A 22 4.22 -11.65 -1.70
N ASP A 23 5.38 -11.08 -2.04
CA ASP A 23 5.62 -10.42 -3.32
C ASP A 23 4.46 -9.46 -3.67
N ALA A 24 4.19 -8.54 -2.73
CA ALA A 24 2.97 -7.74 -2.78
C ALA A 24 2.93 -6.87 -4.04
N ALA A 25 1.87 -7.03 -4.85
CA ALA A 25 1.63 -6.15 -5.99
C ALA A 25 1.16 -4.75 -5.56
N ALA A 26 0.47 -4.66 -4.41
CA ALA A 26 -0.07 -3.41 -3.90
C ALA A 26 -0.08 -3.37 -2.36
N TYR A 27 0.07 -2.17 -1.81
CA TYR A 27 -0.06 -1.88 -0.37
C TYR A 27 -1.14 -0.82 -0.18
N VAL A 28 -2.29 -1.24 0.36
CA VAL A 28 -3.47 -0.38 0.55
C VAL A 28 -3.52 0.13 1.99
N ILE A 29 -3.54 1.45 2.18
CA ILE A 29 -3.49 2.12 3.49
C ILE A 29 -4.50 3.25 3.58
N ALA A 30 -4.79 3.70 4.81
CA ALA A 30 -5.42 5.01 5.02
C ALA A 30 -4.39 6.15 4.82
N ALA A 31 -4.83 7.38 4.58
CA ALA A 31 -3.92 8.54 4.63
C ALA A 31 -3.44 8.75 6.08
N GLU A 32 -4.39 8.93 6.99
CA GLU A 32 -4.15 9.06 8.43
C GLU A 32 -5.17 8.22 9.21
N HIS A 33 -4.73 7.59 10.30
CA HIS A 33 -5.64 6.97 11.26
C HIS A 33 -5.03 6.97 12.66
N GLY A 34 -5.78 7.46 13.65
CA GLY A 34 -5.31 7.51 15.04
C GLY A 34 -4.13 8.46 15.27
N GLY A 35 -4.03 9.55 14.50
CA GLY A 35 -2.92 10.50 14.58
C GLY A 35 -1.62 10.03 13.90
N PHE A 36 -1.67 8.92 13.15
CA PHE A 36 -0.51 8.38 12.45
C PHE A 36 -0.69 8.49 10.93
N ASP A 37 0.31 9.09 10.27
CA ASP A 37 0.40 9.19 8.81
C ASP A 37 1.01 7.91 8.21
N TYR A 38 0.18 7.12 7.54
CA TYR A 38 0.62 5.86 6.92
C TYR A 38 1.32 6.08 5.58
N ARG A 39 1.19 7.25 4.96
CA ARG A 39 1.90 7.59 3.72
C ARG A 39 3.39 7.75 4.01
N GLY A 40 3.72 8.35 5.16
CA GLY A 40 5.09 8.36 5.69
C GLY A 40 5.66 6.95 5.86
N LEU A 41 4.89 6.03 6.45
CA LEU A 41 5.27 4.62 6.59
C LEU A 41 5.46 3.95 5.22
N ALA A 42 4.55 4.19 4.28
CA ALA A 42 4.65 3.61 2.94
C ALA A 42 5.90 4.09 2.19
N ARG A 43 6.30 5.36 2.32
CA ARG A 43 7.58 5.87 1.78
C ARG A 43 8.79 5.16 2.38
N GLN A 44 8.79 4.95 3.70
CA GLN A 44 9.88 4.23 4.37
C GLN A 44 9.98 2.79 3.84
N VAL A 45 8.87 2.06 3.80
CA VAL A 45 8.83 0.68 3.29
C VAL A 45 9.30 0.63 1.82
N ALA A 46 8.80 1.53 0.98
CA ALA A 46 9.17 1.56 -0.43
C ALA A 46 10.66 1.87 -0.64
N SER A 47 11.25 2.73 0.19
CA SER A 47 12.68 3.08 0.11
C SER A 47 13.63 1.92 0.45
N GLU A 48 13.14 0.88 1.13
CA GLU A 48 13.92 -0.31 1.51
C GLU A 48 13.80 -1.47 0.51
N MET A 49 13.11 -1.26 -0.62
CA MET A 49 12.77 -2.32 -1.59
C MET A 49 13.26 -1.97 -2.98
N GLU A 50 13.85 -2.96 -3.67
CA GLU A 50 14.22 -2.82 -5.09
C GLU A 50 12.98 -2.72 -5.99
N ASN A 51 11.94 -3.51 -5.68
CA ASN A 51 10.65 -3.52 -6.37
C ASN A 51 9.51 -3.29 -5.35
N PRO A 52 9.20 -2.04 -5.00
CA PRO A 52 8.15 -1.75 -4.02
C PRO A 52 6.74 -1.99 -4.59
N PRO A 53 5.76 -2.38 -3.75
CA PRO A 53 4.36 -2.48 -4.16
C PRO A 53 3.79 -1.13 -4.59
N VAL A 54 2.76 -1.14 -5.44
CA VAL A 54 1.96 0.06 -5.69
C VAL A 54 1.23 0.46 -4.41
N VAL A 55 1.53 1.66 -3.88
CA VAL A 55 0.86 2.19 -2.69
C VAL A 55 -0.46 2.84 -3.10
N VAL A 56 -1.56 2.45 -2.46
CA VAL A 56 -2.90 3.01 -2.70
C VAL A 56 -3.43 3.57 -1.40
N VAL A 57 -3.92 4.80 -1.43
CA VAL A 57 -4.29 5.53 -0.22
C VAL A 57 -5.79 5.82 -0.17
N ALA A 58 -6.44 5.44 0.92
CA ALA A 58 -7.79 5.86 1.25
C ALA A 58 -7.76 7.18 2.04
N GLY A 59 -8.23 8.26 1.42
CA GLY A 59 -8.18 9.63 1.96
C GLY A 59 -7.28 10.53 1.11
N GLU A 60 -6.65 11.53 1.75
CA GLU A 60 -5.72 12.45 1.09
C GLU A 60 -4.43 11.74 0.65
N ALA A 61 -4.34 11.43 -0.64
CA ALA A 61 -3.37 10.49 -1.17
C ALA A 61 -1.98 11.08 -1.48
N GLU A 62 -1.87 12.41 -1.59
CA GLU A 62 -0.64 13.11 -1.99
C GLU A 62 -0.11 12.60 -3.34
N GLU A 63 1.12 12.11 -3.42
CA GLU A 63 1.70 11.54 -4.66
C GLU A 63 1.16 10.15 -5.02
N PHE A 64 0.44 9.50 -4.11
CA PHE A 64 -0.06 8.15 -4.32
C PHE A 64 -1.42 8.13 -5.04
N PRO A 65 -1.75 7.05 -5.77
CA PRO A 65 -3.10 6.80 -6.24
C PRO A 65 -4.13 6.80 -5.11
N ALA A 66 -5.13 7.68 -5.21
CA ALA A 66 -6.27 7.69 -4.29
C ALA A 66 -7.18 6.48 -4.56
N LEU A 67 -7.58 5.76 -3.52
CA LEU A 67 -8.44 4.58 -3.62
C LEU A 67 -9.75 4.87 -4.37
N GLY A 68 -10.32 6.06 -4.17
CA GLY A 68 -11.54 6.50 -4.87
C GLY A 68 -11.37 6.60 -6.38
N SER A 69 -10.19 7.02 -6.86
CA SER A 69 -9.89 7.21 -8.28
C SER A 69 -9.74 5.90 -9.06
N LEU A 70 -9.53 4.77 -8.37
CA LEU A 70 -9.34 3.48 -9.04
C LEU A 70 -10.58 3.00 -9.80
N ARG A 71 -11.77 3.49 -9.42
CA ARG A 71 -13.04 3.14 -10.09
C ARG A 71 -13.22 3.83 -11.44
N ASP A 72 -12.51 4.93 -11.67
CA ASP A 72 -12.61 5.69 -12.91
C ASP A 72 -11.77 5.06 -14.03
N ARG A 73 -10.98 4.03 -13.71
CA ARG A 73 -10.11 3.33 -14.64
C ARG A 73 -10.76 2.03 -15.08
N GLU A 74 -10.74 1.77 -16.39
CA GLU A 74 -11.11 0.47 -16.92
C GLU A 74 -10.13 -0.59 -16.41
N ALA A 75 -10.66 -1.66 -15.82
CA ALA A 75 -9.84 -2.77 -15.36
C ALA A 75 -9.18 -3.43 -16.57
N ALA A 76 -7.85 -3.50 -16.57
CA ALA A 76 -7.15 -4.31 -17.55
C ALA A 76 -7.56 -5.79 -17.37
N PRO A 77 -7.63 -6.57 -18.46
CA PRO A 77 -7.90 -8.00 -18.37
C PRO A 77 -6.87 -8.66 -17.46
N ILE A 78 -7.34 -9.46 -16.50
CA ILE A 78 -6.47 -10.30 -15.68
C ILE A 78 -5.96 -11.40 -16.61
N THR A 79 -4.68 -11.35 -17.00
CA THR A 79 -4.06 -12.40 -17.82
C THR A 79 -3.49 -13.46 -16.87
N GLU A 80 -3.74 -14.75 -17.17
CA GLU A 80 -3.24 -15.90 -16.40
C GLU A 80 -1.71 -16.06 -16.50
#